data_AF-A0ABD2MPP9-F1
#
_entry.id   AF-A0ABD2MPP9-F1
#
_cell.length_a   1.000
_cell.length_b   1.000
_cell.length_c   1.000
_cell.angle_alpha   90.00
_cell.angle_beta   90.00
_cell.angle_gamma   90.00
#
_symmetry.space_group_name_H-M   'P 1'
#
loop_
_entity.id
_entity.type
_entity.pdbx_description
1 polymer ?
#
loop_
_entity_poly.entity_id
_entity_poly.type
_entity_poly.pdbx_seq_one_letter_code
_entity_poly.pdbx_strand_id
1 'polypeptide(L)'
;MNFLFVPNEIITKCTCLCFEHAAVPDDIYSARKDLDDEDMLVVLEKCYNVIHGRKSSHATSATSTTTEDSQIGRHSAEILSRHMKRHIFDAVRLGLTRLDHNLYDIIWPTVKKLPTDSSFRYALEQDFPLGIVAPDFYVYKVFREFLEPIIKNYNNMDQHAELVEHPDAKFIEILEGESDEKNDFVEIKFEFDNKPIISG
;
A
#
# COMPACT_ATOMS: atom_id res chain seq x y z
N MET A 1 10.18 -11.94 -0.29
CA MET A 1 10.13 -10.55 -0.81
C MET A 1 8.71 -10.32 -1.27
N ASN A 2 7.92 -9.56 -0.51
CA ASN A 2 6.55 -9.24 -0.90
C ASN A 2 6.64 -8.03 -1.82
N PHE A 3 6.61 -8.25 -3.13
CA PHE A 3 6.42 -7.15 -4.07
C PHE A 3 4.94 -6.73 -4.01
N LEU A 4 4.69 -5.42 -3.89
CA LEU A 4 3.37 -4.88 -4.22
C LEU A 4 3.18 -5.02 -5.73
N PHE A 5 2.50 -6.09 -6.15
CA PHE A 5 2.18 -6.33 -7.54
C PHE A 5 1.20 -5.25 -8.01
N VAL A 6 1.62 -4.43 -8.96
CA VAL A 6 0.74 -3.48 -9.66
C VAL A 6 0.38 -4.15 -10.99
N PRO A 7 -0.90 -4.56 -11.20
CA PRO A 7 -1.34 -5.14 -12.47
C PRO A 7 -0.94 -4.30 -13.71
N ASN A 8 -0.54 -4.98 -14.79
CA ASN A 8 -0.03 -4.37 -16.03
C ASN A 8 -0.98 -3.34 -16.69
N GLU A 9 -2.29 -3.43 -16.47
CA GLU A 9 -3.28 -2.50 -17.06
C GLU A 9 -3.31 -1.09 -16.40
N ILE A 10 -2.46 -0.84 -15.39
CA ILE A 10 -2.56 0.35 -14.54
C ILE A 10 -1.75 1.55 -15.05
N ILE A 11 -1.00 1.44 -16.15
CA ILE A 11 -0.07 2.49 -16.63
C ILE A 11 -0.59 3.26 -17.85
N THR A 12 -1.90 3.45 -17.95
CA THR A 12 -2.48 4.42 -18.87
C THR A 12 -2.67 5.78 -18.20
N LYS A 13 -2.11 6.82 -18.83
CA LYS A 13 -2.10 8.23 -18.38
C LYS A 13 -3.53 8.76 -18.14
N CYS A 14 -3.84 9.09 -16.88
CA CYS A 14 -4.83 10.11 -16.56
C CYS A 14 -4.09 11.29 -15.95
N THR A 15 -4.01 12.38 -16.70
CA THR A 15 -3.59 13.69 -16.23
C THR A 15 -4.72 14.29 -15.41
N CYS A 16 -4.70 14.12 -14.09
CA CYS A 16 -5.60 14.85 -13.20
C CYS A 16 -5.03 16.25 -12.94
N LEU A 17 -5.27 17.14 -13.90
CA LEU A 17 -5.21 18.58 -13.65
C LEU A 17 -6.47 18.95 -12.86
N CYS A 18 -6.26 19.45 -11.64
CA CYS A 18 -7.16 20.24 -10.80
C CYS A 18 -8.60 20.39 -11.34
N PHE A 19 -9.65 19.74 -10.80
CA PHE A 19 -11.01 20.24 -11.10
C PHE A 19 -12.06 19.90 -10.05
N GLU A 20 -12.52 20.97 -9.41
CA GLU A 20 -13.89 21.23 -8.99
C GLU A 20 -14.93 20.50 -9.88
N HIS A 21 -15.61 19.49 -9.33
CA HIS A 21 -16.88 18.89 -9.79
C HIS A 21 -17.15 18.82 -11.31
N ALA A 22 -16.15 18.51 -12.14
CA ALA A 22 -16.34 18.20 -13.55
C ALA A 22 -16.02 16.73 -13.77
N ALA A 23 -17.05 15.92 -14.04
CA ALA A 23 -16.90 14.52 -14.41
C ALA A 23 -15.90 14.42 -15.57
N VAL A 24 -14.77 13.76 -15.33
CA VAL A 24 -13.76 13.52 -16.37
C VAL A 24 -14.41 12.60 -17.42
N PRO A 25 -14.53 13.03 -18.69
CA PRO A 25 -15.36 12.34 -19.70
C PRO A 25 -15.02 10.84 -19.91
N ASP A 26 -13.77 10.46 -19.64
CA ASP A 26 -13.24 9.12 -19.84
C ASP A 26 -12.98 8.37 -18.52
N ASP A 27 -13.49 8.85 -17.38
CA ASP A 27 -13.31 8.14 -16.12
C ASP A 27 -14.25 6.93 -16.04
N ILE A 28 -13.65 5.76 -16.22
CA ILE A 28 -14.27 4.44 -16.09
C ILE A 28 -13.93 3.75 -14.77
N TYR A 29 -13.09 4.38 -13.94
CA TYR A 29 -12.49 3.80 -12.74
C TYR A 29 -13.14 4.32 -11.44
N SER A 30 -13.59 5.58 -11.42
CA SER A 30 -14.30 6.16 -10.27
C SER A 30 -15.81 5.92 -10.31
N ALA A 31 -16.45 5.99 -9.15
CA ALA A 31 -17.91 5.95 -9.04
C ALA A 31 -18.54 7.21 -9.66
N ARG A 32 -19.76 7.06 -10.21
CA ARG A 32 -20.56 8.16 -10.78
C ARG A 32 -21.64 8.68 -9.83
N LYS A 33 -21.44 8.50 -8.52
CA LYS A 33 -22.38 8.88 -7.47
C LYS A 33 -21.86 10.11 -6.73
N ASP A 34 -22.77 10.92 -6.17
CA ASP A 34 -22.40 12.03 -5.29
C ASP A 34 -21.62 11.51 -4.07
N LEU A 35 -20.45 12.11 -3.82
CA LEU A 35 -19.44 11.65 -2.84
C LEU A 35 -19.47 12.46 -1.53
N ASP A 36 -20.59 13.16 -1.28
CA ASP A 36 -20.76 14.13 -0.20
C ASP A 36 -21.35 13.49 1.08
N ASP A 37 -20.96 12.27 1.40
CA ASP A 37 -21.33 11.64 2.68
C ASP A 37 -20.55 12.30 3.83
N GLU A 38 -21.19 13.28 4.49
CA GLU A 38 -20.59 14.04 5.59
C GLU A 38 -20.11 13.14 6.74
N ASP A 39 -20.83 12.06 7.06
CA ASP A 39 -20.47 11.15 8.14
C ASP A 39 -19.16 10.41 7.81
N MET A 40 -19.03 9.95 6.56
CA MET A 40 -17.80 9.31 6.09
C MET A 40 -16.62 10.28 6.04
N LEU A 41 -16.84 11.54 5.64
CA LEU A 41 -15.79 12.56 5.67
C LEU A 41 -15.29 12.84 7.09
N VAL A 42 -16.19 12.86 8.07
CA VAL A 42 -15.82 13.00 9.49
C VAL A 42 -15.00 11.80 9.98
N VAL A 43 -15.33 10.58 9.53
CA VAL A 43 -14.53 9.38 9.83
C VAL A 43 -13.14 9.48 9.22
N LEU A 44 -13.04 9.87 7.95
CA LEU A 44 -11.76 10.04 7.26
C LEU A 44 -10.87 11.10 7.93
N GLU A 45 -11.45 12.21 8.39
CA GLU A 45 -10.71 13.23 9.15
C GLU A 45 -10.17 12.67 10.47
N LYS A 46 -10.94 11.84 11.18
CA LYS A 46 -10.45 11.14 12.37
C LYS A 46 -9.31 10.18 12.02
N CYS A 47 -9.40 9.45 10.92
CA CYS A 47 -8.35 8.56 10.43
C CYS A 47 -7.05 9.32 10.11
N TYR A 48 -7.15 10.48 9.44
CA TYR A 48 -6.01 11.37 9.19
C TYR A 48 -5.31 11.77 10.50
N ASN A 49 -6.10 12.18 11.49
CA ASN A 49 -5.60 12.56 12.81
C ASN A 49 -4.98 11.39 13.57
N VAL A 50 -5.46 10.15 13.42
CA VAL A 50 -4.84 8.96 14.02
C VAL A 50 -3.46 8.70 13.40
N ILE A 51 -3.35 8.79 12.07
CA ILE A 51 -2.08 8.56 11.36
C ILE A 51 -1.03 9.61 11.73
N HIS A 52 -1.44 10.88 11.89
CA HIS A 52 -0.52 11.98 12.23
C HIS A 52 -0.31 12.17 13.74
N GLY A 53 -1.31 11.86 14.56
CA GLY A 53 -1.29 12.02 16.01
C GLY A 53 -0.37 11.04 16.73
N ARG A 54 -0.08 9.88 16.13
CA ARG A 54 0.94 8.93 16.61
C ARG A 54 2.36 9.51 16.60
N LYS A 55 2.62 10.66 15.95
CA LYS A 55 3.92 11.35 15.96
C LYS A 55 4.22 12.10 17.26
N SER A 56 3.22 12.34 18.11
CA SER A 56 3.33 13.20 19.30
C SER A 56 3.57 12.44 20.61
N SER A 57 4.45 11.44 20.60
CA SER A 57 4.95 10.81 21.83
C SER A 57 6.45 11.03 22.06
N HIS A 58 6.95 12.21 21.66
CA HIS A 58 8.18 12.80 22.19
C HIS A 58 7.93 13.79 23.34
N ALA A 59 6.69 13.87 23.85
CA ALA A 59 6.39 14.56 25.10
C ALA A 59 6.61 13.59 26.25
N THR A 60 7.62 13.89 27.07
CA THR A 60 7.83 13.30 28.40
C THR A 60 6.56 13.41 29.22
N SER A 61 5.82 12.31 29.33
CA SER A 61 4.80 12.13 30.36
C SER A 61 4.78 10.65 30.72
N ALA A 62 5.59 10.33 31.71
CA ALA A 62 5.58 9.06 32.40
C ALA A 62 4.25 8.93 33.16
N THR A 63 3.16 8.55 32.48
CA THR A 63 1.99 7.83 33.00
C THR A 63 1.06 7.54 31.81
N SER A 64 1.39 6.52 31.02
CA SER A 64 0.44 5.84 30.15
C SER A 64 0.93 4.40 30.03
N THR A 65 0.30 3.54 30.81
CA THR A 65 0.48 2.09 30.85
C THR A 65 0.56 1.49 29.44
N THR A 66 1.75 1.00 29.10
CA THR A 66 1.99 -0.26 28.36
C THR A 66 0.89 -0.66 27.37
N THR A 67 1.07 -0.29 26.11
CA THR A 67 0.95 -1.31 25.07
C THR A 67 2.24 -1.27 24.28
N GLU A 68 2.87 -2.42 24.18
CA GLU A 68 3.99 -2.66 23.28
C GLU A 68 3.47 -2.46 21.86
N ASP A 69 3.45 -1.21 21.40
CA ASP A 69 3.27 -0.90 20.00
C ASP A 69 4.49 -1.46 19.29
N SER A 70 4.29 -2.65 18.72
CA SER A 70 5.16 -3.33 17.79
C SER A 70 5.86 -2.34 16.86
N GLN A 71 7.16 -2.56 16.66
CA GLN A 71 7.98 -1.71 15.80
C GLN A 71 7.40 -1.59 14.38
N ILE A 72 6.73 -2.64 13.90
CA ILE A 72 6.12 -2.71 12.57
C ILE A 72 4.86 -1.84 12.47
N GLY A 73 4.00 -1.83 13.50
CA GLY A 73 2.84 -0.95 13.57
C GLY A 73 3.21 0.54 13.64
N ARG A 74 4.37 0.86 14.24
CA ARG A 74 4.95 2.22 14.22
C ARG A 74 5.52 2.56 12.85
N HIS A 75 6.19 1.62 12.21
CA HIS A 75 6.81 1.79 10.89
C HIS A 75 5.76 2.03 9.78
N SER A 76 4.68 1.26 9.75
CA SER A 76 3.56 1.44 8.80
C SER A 76 2.89 2.81 8.96
N ALA A 77 2.57 3.20 10.21
CA ALA A 77 2.03 4.52 10.50
C ALA A 77 3.01 5.64 10.11
N GLU A 78 4.32 5.46 10.33
CA GLU A 78 5.34 6.43 9.93
C GLU A 78 5.39 6.61 8.41
N ILE A 79 5.45 5.51 7.64
CA ILE A 79 5.44 5.55 6.17
C ILE A 79 4.19 6.27 5.67
N LEU A 80 3.01 5.88 6.15
CA LEU A 80 1.75 6.48 5.73
C LEU A 80 1.69 7.96 6.06
N SER A 81 2.10 8.35 7.26
CA SER A 81 2.11 9.74 7.68
C SER A 81 3.13 10.62 6.94
N ARG A 82 4.10 10.03 6.23
CA ARG A 82 5.07 10.75 5.40
C ARG A 82 4.50 11.06 4.02
N HIS A 83 3.73 10.12 3.48
CA HIS A 83 3.15 10.21 2.14
C HIS A 83 1.73 10.79 2.13
N MET A 84 0.96 10.61 3.20
CA MET A 84 -0.39 11.17 3.36
C MET A 84 -0.36 12.59 3.93
N LYS A 85 0.26 13.54 3.21
CA LYS A 85 0.24 14.96 3.61
C LYS A 85 -1.17 15.53 3.47
N ARG A 86 -1.46 16.64 4.17
CA ARG A 86 -2.76 17.31 4.13
C ARG A 86 -3.31 17.54 2.72
N HIS A 87 -2.47 18.01 1.79
CA HIS A 87 -2.89 18.25 0.41
C HIS A 87 -3.22 16.95 -0.36
N ILE A 88 -2.49 15.86 -0.09
CA ILE A 88 -2.79 14.55 -0.68
C ILE A 88 -4.10 14.02 -0.12
N PHE A 89 -4.28 14.12 1.21
CA PHE A 89 -5.52 13.71 1.86
C PHE A 89 -6.73 14.48 1.30
N ASP A 90 -6.65 15.80 1.19
CA ASP A 90 -7.73 16.62 0.64
C ASP A 90 -8.06 16.28 -0.82
N ALA A 91 -7.04 15.88 -1.61
CA ALA A 91 -7.22 15.45 -2.99
C ALA A 91 -7.92 14.09 -3.12
N VAL A 92 -7.57 13.12 -2.25
CA VAL A 92 -8.06 11.74 -2.38
C VAL A 92 -9.23 11.37 -1.45
N ARG A 93 -9.56 12.19 -0.44
CA ARG A 93 -10.61 11.87 0.56
C ARG A 93 -12.01 11.73 -0.02
N LEU A 94 -12.28 12.41 -1.13
CA LEU A 94 -13.55 12.31 -1.87
C LEU A 94 -13.49 11.20 -2.93
N GLY A 95 -12.36 10.50 -3.08
CA GLY A 95 -12.23 9.41 -4.05
C GLY A 95 -13.10 8.21 -3.67
N LEU A 96 -13.78 7.65 -4.67
CA LEU A 96 -14.56 6.43 -4.56
C LEU A 96 -14.39 5.61 -5.85
N THR A 97 -14.02 4.33 -5.72
CA THR A 97 -13.90 3.46 -6.89
C THR A 97 -15.26 3.08 -7.45
N ARG A 98 -15.28 2.58 -8.67
CA ARG A 98 -16.48 2.00 -9.29
C ARG A 98 -17.11 0.86 -8.49
N LEU A 99 -16.35 0.22 -7.60
CA LEU A 99 -16.83 -0.84 -6.69
C LEU A 99 -17.13 -0.31 -5.28
N ASP A 100 -17.32 1.00 -5.14
CA ASP A 100 -17.66 1.69 -3.91
C ASP A 100 -16.60 1.57 -2.79
N HIS A 101 -15.32 1.37 -3.15
CA HIS A 101 -14.22 1.44 -2.17
C HIS A 101 -13.72 2.87 -2.01
N ASN A 102 -13.63 3.32 -0.75
CA ASN A 102 -13.17 4.66 -0.39
C ASN A 102 -11.77 4.62 0.24
N LEU A 103 -11.26 5.79 0.65
CA LEU A 103 -9.94 5.88 1.29
C LEU A 103 -9.83 5.07 2.61
N TYR A 104 -10.92 4.95 3.38
CA TYR A 104 -10.93 4.18 4.62
C TYR A 104 -10.65 2.70 4.35
N ASP A 105 -11.24 2.13 3.31
CA ASP A 105 -11.03 0.73 2.92
C ASP A 105 -9.58 0.41 2.53
N ILE A 106 -8.79 1.44 2.23
CA ILE A 106 -7.37 1.34 1.92
C ILE A 106 -6.52 1.44 3.18
N ILE A 107 -6.83 2.38 4.08
CA ILE A 107 -5.97 2.71 5.23
C ILE A 107 -6.39 2.05 6.54
N TRP A 108 -7.52 1.33 6.56
CA TRP A 108 -8.06 0.71 7.78
C TRP A 108 -7.06 -0.12 8.59
N PRO A 109 -6.08 -0.86 8.01
CA PRO A 109 -5.14 -1.65 8.81
C PRO A 109 -4.34 -0.78 9.79
N THR A 110 -4.07 0.47 9.41
CA THR A 110 -3.31 1.42 10.25
C THR A 110 -4.18 2.11 11.29
N VAL A 111 -5.41 2.48 10.92
CA VAL A 111 -6.29 3.30 11.76
C VAL A 111 -7.20 2.50 12.67
N LYS A 112 -7.37 1.19 12.41
CA LYS A 112 -8.19 0.32 13.24
C LYS A 112 -7.53 0.12 14.60
N LYS A 113 -8.33 0.23 15.65
CA LYS A 113 -7.89 -0.06 17.01
C LYS A 113 -7.60 -1.56 17.10
N LEU A 114 -6.34 -1.89 17.33
CA LEU A 114 -5.91 -3.26 17.51
C LEU A 114 -6.54 -3.85 18.78
N PRO A 115 -7.06 -5.09 18.73
CA PRO A 115 -7.39 -5.86 19.92
C PRO A 115 -6.18 -6.02 20.83
N THR A 116 -6.42 -6.25 22.13
CA THR A 116 -5.37 -6.54 23.11
C THR A 116 -4.65 -7.86 22.80
N ASP A 117 -5.27 -8.74 22.01
CA ASP A 117 -4.71 -10.02 21.61
C ASP A 117 -3.49 -9.85 20.69
N SER A 118 -2.32 -10.26 21.18
CA SER A 118 -1.04 -10.14 20.48
C SER A 118 -0.98 -10.95 19.18
N SER A 119 -1.70 -12.06 19.09
CA SER A 119 -1.78 -12.89 17.87
C SER A 119 -2.44 -12.15 16.71
N PHE A 120 -3.52 -11.41 16.97
CA PHE A 120 -4.21 -10.62 15.95
C PHE A 120 -3.34 -9.44 15.49
N ARG A 121 -2.61 -8.81 16.41
CA ARG A 121 -1.65 -7.74 16.09
C ARG A 121 -0.56 -8.25 15.15
N TYR A 122 0.03 -9.39 15.50
CA TYR A 122 1.08 -10.01 14.70
C TYR A 122 0.58 -10.41 13.30
N ALA A 123 -0.61 -11.02 13.22
CA ALA A 123 -1.22 -11.37 11.94
C ALA A 123 -1.45 -10.14 11.05
N LEU A 124 -2.03 -9.06 11.60
CA LEU A 124 -2.28 -7.84 10.84
C LEU A 124 -0.99 -7.17 10.34
N GLU A 125 0.07 -7.21 11.15
CA GLU A 125 1.37 -6.66 10.79
C GLU A 125 2.09 -7.47 9.71
N GLN A 126 1.95 -8.80 9.76
CA GLN A 126 2.51 -9.69 8.75
C GLN A 126 1.76 -9.57 7.42
N ASP A 127 0.42 -9.47 7.48
CA ASP A 127 -0.44 -9.37 6.30
C ASP A 127 -0.32 -7.98 5.64
N PHE A 128 -0.16 -6.92 6.44
CA PHE A 128 -0.14 -5.52 5.98
C PHE A 128 1.07 -4.75 6.51
N PRO A 129 2.29 -5.05 6.05
CA PRO A 129 3.53 -4.42 6.55
C PRO A 129 3.60 -2.91 6.30
N LEU A 130 2.88 -2.41 5.29
CA LEU A 130 2.74 -0.98 4.98
C LEU A 130 1.50 -0.34 5.62
N GLY A 131 0.64 -1.14 6.25
CA GLY A 131 -0.61 -0.68 6.84
C GLY A 131 -1.65 -0.20 5.83
N ILE A 132 -1.54 -0.65 4.57
CA ILE A 132 -2.48 -0.37 3.49
C ILE A 132 -3.01 -1.67 2.86
N VAL A 133 -4.20 -1.58 2.30
CA VAL A 133 -4.87 -2.63 1.53
C VAL A 133 -5.33 -2.07 0.20
N ALA A 134 -5.21 -2.86 -0.87
CA ALA A 134 -5.86 -2.57 -2.15
C ALA A 134 -7.04 -3.55 -2.31
N PRO A 135 -8.29 -3.15 -2.00
CA PRO A 135 -9.44 -4.04 -2.09
C PRO A 135 -9.84 -4.36 -3.54
N ASP A 136 -9.50 -3.47 -4.49
CA ASP A 136 -9.70 -3.68 -5.91
C ASP A 136 -8.54 -3.08 -6.74
N PHE A 137 -8.59 -3.28 -8.06
CA PHE A 137 -7.59 -2.74 -8.98
C PHE A 137 -7.80 -1.25 -9.32
N TYR A 138 -9.04 -0.76 -9.20
CA TYR A 138 -9.40 0.63 -9.46
C TYR A 138 -8.74 1.59 -8.48
N VAL A 139 -8.47 1.12 -7.26
CA VAL A 139 -7.82 1.88 -6.20
C VAL A 139 -6.48 2.46 -6.64
N TYR A 140 -5.68 1.73 -7.43
CA TYR A 140 -4.40 2.24 -7.94
C TYR A 140 -4.54 3.40 -8.93
N LYS A 141 -5.69 3.52 -9.58
CA LYS A 141 -6.02 4.63 -10.49
C LYS A 141 -6.62 5.81 -9.73
N VAL A 142 -7.65 5.55 -8.93
CA VAL A 142 -8.41 6.59 -8.20
C VAL A 142 -7.56 7.24 -7.10
N PHE A 143 -6.79 6.45 -6.36
CA PHE A 143 -5.94 6.91 -5.27
C PHE A 143 -4.46 7.00 -5.67
N ARG A 144 -4.20 7.21 -6.97
CA ARG A 144 -2.84 7.23 -7.53
C ARG A 144 -1.92 8.23 -6.81
N GLU A 145 -2.41 9.43 -6.55
CA GLU A 145 -1.64 10.50 -5.88
C GLU A 145 -1.13 10.07 -4.49
N PHE A 146 -1.88 9.19 -3.83
CA PHE A 146 -1.53 8.65 -2.53
C PHE A 146 -0.68 7.37 -2.63
N LEU A 147 -1.02 6.44 -3.51
CA LEU A 147 -0.40 5.12 -3.58
C LEU A 147 0.91 5.09 -4.36
N GLU A 148 1.02 5.86 -5.45
CA GLU A 148 2.24 5.91 -6.28
C GLU A 148 3.51 6.26 -5.47
N PRO A 149 3.54 7.32 -4.63
CA PRO A 149 4.74 7.63 -3.85
C PRO A 149 5.07 6.54 -2.81
N ILE A 150 4.07 5.83 -2.29
CA ILE A 150 4.26 4.70 -1.35
C ILE A 150 4.87 3.51 -2.09
N ILE A 151 4.33 3.14 -3.25
CA ILE A 151 4.83 2.05 -4.09
C ILE A 151 6.27 2.30 -4.48
N LYS A 152 6.60 3.52 -4.94
CA LYS A 152 7.98 3.89 -5.29
C LYS A 152 8.91 3.80 -4.10
N ASN A 153 8.49 4.31 -2.94
CA ASN A 153 9.30 4.28 -1.73
C ASN A 153 9.56 2.85 -1.25
N TYR A 154 8.55 1.98 -1.30
CA TYR A 154 8.65 0.60 -0.84
C TYR A 154 9.49 -0.28 -1.78
N ASN A 155 9.43 -0.04 -3.08
CA ASN A 155 10.22 -0.77 -4.08
C ASN A 155 11.58 -0.10 -4.38
N ASN A 156 12.02 0.86 -3.56
CA ASN A 156 13.29 1.58 -3.70
C ASN A 156 13.48 2.23 -5.09
N MET A 157 12.39 2.74 -5.67
CA MET A 157 12.39 3.43 -6.95
C MET A 157 12.60 4.94 -6.77
N ASP A 158 13.07 5.61 -7.81
CA ASP A 158 13.15 7.08 -7.84
C ASP A 158 11.73 7.68 -7.76
N GLN A 159 11.53 8.62 -6.84
CA GLN A 159 10.24 9.28 -6.64
C GLN A 159 9.86 10.18 -7.82
N HIS A 160 10.85 10.70 -8.55
CA HIS A 160 10.64 11.61 -9.68
C HIS A 160 10.43 10.87 -11.00
N ALA A 161 10.85 9.61 -11.10
CA ALA A 161 10.65 8.79 -12.29
C ALA A 161 9.18 8.35 -12.40
N GLU A 162 8.64 8.31 -13.62
CA GLU A 162 7.33 7.70 -13.86
C GLU A 162 7.39 6.18 -13.65
N LEU A 163 6.30 5.59 -13.16
CA LEU A 163 6.20 4.13 -13.07
C LEU A 163 6.16 3.54 -14.49
N VAL A 164 7.09 2.64 -14.78
CA VAL A 164 7.17 1.87 -16.03
C VAL A 164 6.38 0.57 -15.87
N GLU A 165 5.91 0.01 -16.99
CA GLU A 165 5.20 -1.27 -17.02
C GLU A 165 6.06 -2.38 -16.43
N HIS A 166 5.45 -3.17 -15.54
CA HIS A 166 6.13 -4.29 -14.93
C HIS A 166 6.41 -5.32 -16.02
N PRO A 167 7.65 -5.84 -16.13
CA PRO A 167 7.96 -6.83 -17.14
C PRO A 167 7.10 -8.09 -16.97
N ASP A 168 6.77 -8.76 -18.07
CA ASP A 168 6.05 -10.02 -18.02
C ASP A 168 6.79 -11.04 -17.16
N ALA A 169 6.03 -11.77 -16.33
CA ALA A 169 6.59 -12.81 -15.49
C ALA A 169 7.17 -13.93 -16.36
N LYS A 170 8.47 -14.17 -16.23
CA LYS A 170 9.17 -15.28 -16.86
C LYS A 170 9.43 -16.35 -15.81
N PHE A 171 8.59 -17.38 -15.79
CA PHE A 171 8.85 -18.59 -15.00
C PHE A 171 9.65 -19.55 -15.87
N ILE A 172 10.77 -20.04 -15.36
CA ILE A 172 11.57 -21.07 -16.05
C ILE A 172 10.88 -22.40 -15.78
N GLU A 173 10.31 -23.01 -16.81
CA GLU A 173 9.99 -24.43 -16.76
C GLU A 173 11.32 -25.18 -16.83
N ILE A 174 11.80 -25.68 -15.69
CA ILE A 174 12.94 -26.60 -15.67
C ILE A 174 12.44 -27.92 -16.28
N LEU A 175 12.49 -28.01 -17.61
CA LEU A 175 12.31 -29.28 -18.30
C LEU A 175 13.57 -30.10 -18.02
N GLU A 176 13.40 -31.25 -17.36
CA GLU A 176 14.47 -32.21 -17.13
C GLU A 176 15.11 -32.60 -18.48
N GLY A 177 16.25 -32.00 -18.83
CA GLY A 177 17.10 -32.44 -19.94
C GLY A 177 17.50 -31.43 -21.02
N GLU A 178 17.10 -30.15 -20.95
CA GLU A 178 17.60 -29.15 -21.92
C GLU A 178 18.86 -28.42 -21.42
N SER A 179 19.93 -28.50 -22.20
CA SER A 179 21.24 -27.93 -21.93
C SER A 179 21.23 -26.39 -21.87
N ASP A 180 21.92 -25.85 -20.87
CA ASP A 180 22.06 -24.46 -20.42
C ASP A 180 22.58 -23.42 -21.44
N GLU A 181 22.60 -23.69 -22.75
CA GLU A 181 23.30 -22.81 -23.71
C GLU A 181 22.50 -21.57 -24.17
N LYS A 182 21.25 -21.40 -23.72
CA LYS A 182 20.40 -20.26 -24.14
C LYS A 182 19.70 -19.48 -23.01
N ASN A 183 19.98 -19.83 -21.76
CA ASN A 183 19.39 -19.13 -20.63
C ASN A 183 20.45 -18.24 -19.98
N ASP A 184 20.22 -16.92 -19.91
CA ASP A 184 21.05 -15.95 -19.16
C ASP A 184 20.97 -16.16 -17.63
N PHE A 185 20.49 -17.31 -17.17
CA PHE A 185 20.21 -17.61 -15.78
C PHE A 185 21.27 -18.54 -15.20
N VAL A 186 21.88 -18.09 -14.10
CA VAL A 186 22.79 -18.91 -13.30
C VAL A 186 21.97 -19.53 -12.16
N GLU A 187 21.63 -20.81 -12.26
CA GLU A 187 21.06 -21.55 -11.15
C GLU A 187 22.16 -21.85 -10.12
N ILE A 188 22.15 -21.13 -9.00
CA ILE A 188 23.07 -21.39 -7.89
C ILE A 188 22.45 -22.50 -7.04
N LYS A 189 23.01 -23.71 -7.13
CA LYS A 189 22.71 -24.77 -6.16
C LYS A 189 23.20 -24.36 -4.78
N PHE A 190 22.26 -24.07 -3.88
CA PHE A 190 22.56 -23.80 -2.47
C PHE A 190 22.87 -25.11 -1.73
N GLU A 191 24.05 -25.69 -1.95
CA GLU A 191 24.57 -26.78 -1.12
C GLU A 191 25.50 -26.22 -0.05
N PHE A 192 24.97 -25.99 1.16
CA PHE A 192 25.78 -25.73 2.34
C PHE A 192 26.14 -27.08 2.99
N ASP A 193 27.34 -27.59 2.73
CA ASP A 193 28.00 -28.67 3.48
C ASP A 193 27.15 -29.95 3.73
N ASN A 194 26.38 -30.42 2.73
CA ASN A 194 25.52 -31.63 2.85
C ASN A 194 24.48 -31.57 4.00
N LYS A 195 24.10 -30.38 4.47
CA LYS A 195 23.01 -30.23 5.43
C LYS A 195 21.70 -29.92 4.70
N PRO A 196 20.59 -30.62 5.01
CA PRO A 196 19.32 -30.31 4.40
C PRO A 196 18.87 -28.91 4.80
N ILE A 197 18.36 -28.15 3.83
CA ILE A 197 17.61 -26.93 4.11
C ILE A 197 16.27 -27.37 4.71
N ILE A 198 16.07 -27.06 5.99
CA ILE A 198 14.79 -27.32 6.66
C ILE A 198 13.86 -26.16 6.33
N SER A 199 12.91 -26.36 5.42
CA SER A 199 11.75 -25.47 5.28
C SER A 199 10.72 -25.84 6.36
N GLY A 200 10.62 -25.01 7.40
CA GLY A 200 9.61 -25.12 8.45
C GLY A 200 8.30 -24.45 8.06
#